data_AF-R0FIK8-F1
#
_entry.id   AF-R0FIK8-F1
#
_cell.length_a   1.000
_cell.length_b   1.000
_cell.length_c   1.000
_cell.angle_alpha   90.00
_cell.angle_beta   90.00
_cell.angle_gamma   90.00
#
_symmetry.space_group_name_H-M   'P 1'
#
loop_
_entity.id
_entity.type
_entity.pdbx_description
1 polymer ?
#
loop_
_entity_poly.entity_id
_entity_poly.type
_entity_poly.pdbx_seq_one_letter_code
_entity_poly.pdbx_strand_id
1 'polypeptide(L)'
;MFTSVKNNIRLVLIVVLLIAVSSHARFSIMVTKGVINSICTKDKRLSSLCFEVLKPTSEIAKLDLFGLTKYLINYQSRNLSDTMKQLKLFADNTTDFRTHNMYTTCIEDYDSALYYNQYSLKDLAAKDYDGLNTRIGGVGPEMYACSDGLLTVKPIPQLLIKKCNFISDLSSIMLVILEYFIRNN
;
A
#
# COMPACT_ATOMS: atom_id res chain seq x y z
N MET A 1 44.35 -1.94 28.34
CA MET A 1 43.27 -1.05 27.84
C MET A 1 42.68 -1.46 26.48
N PHE A 2 43.26 -2.42 25.73
CA PHE A 2 42.74 -2.86 24.41
C PHE A 2 41.68 -3.98 24.45
N THR A 3 41.55 -4.72 25.55
CA THR A 3 40.62 -5.86 25.68
C THR A 3 39.17 -5.42 25.92
N SER A 4 38.96 -4.27 26.57
CA SER A 4 37.62 -3.72 26.86
C SER A 4 36.89 -3.24 25.59
N VAL A 5 37.60 -2.56 24.68
CA VAL A 5 37.02 -2.02 23.43
C VAL A 5 36.58 -3.14 22.47
N LYS A 6 37.37 -4.22 22.38
CA LYS A 6 37.08 -5.38 21.50
C LYS A 6 35.85 -6.17 21.98
N ASN A 7 35.64 -6.27 23.29
CA ASN A 7 34.44 -6.89 23.86
C ASN A 7 33.20 -6.03 23.65
N ASN A 8 33.31 -4.70 23.77
CA ASN A 8 32.19 -3.79 23.49
C ASN A 8 31.78 -3.79 22.01
N ILE A 9 32.74 -3.83 21.07
CA ILE A 9 32.43 -3.94 19.63
C ILE A 9 31.76 -5.28 19.30
N ARG A 10 32.24 -6.39 19.89
CA ARG A 10 31.58 -7.69 19.74
C ARG A 10 30.18 -7.70 20.31
N LEU A 11 29.96 -7.08 21.48
CA LEU A 11 28.64 -6.97 22.10
C LEU A 11 27.68 -6.15 21.23
N VAL A 12 28.15 -5.02 20.69
CA VAL A 12 27.38 -4.16 19.78
C VAL A 12 27.02 -4.92 18.50
N LEU A 13 27.98 -5.64 17.90
CA LEU A 13 27.71 -6.47 16.71
C LEU A 13 26.70 -7.57 16.99
N ILE A 14 26.77 -8.24 18.16
CA ILE A 14 25.80 -9.26 18.56
C ILE A 14 24.41 -8.65 18.75
N VAL A 15 24.31 -7.49 19.41
CA VAL A 15 23.03 -6.78 19.60
C VAL A 15 22.43 -6.35 18.25
N VAL A 16 23.24 -5.80 17.34
CA VAL A 16 22.80 -5.43 15.99
C VAL A 16 22.33 -6.66 15.19
N LEU A 17 23.06 -7.77 15.27
CA LEU A 17 22.67 -9.03 14.63
C LEU A 17 21.37 -9.60 15.21
N LEU A 18 21.17 -9.53 16.53
CA LEU A 18 19.94 -9.99 17.19
C LEU A 18 18.72 -9.16 16.77
N ILE A 19 18.87 -7.84 16.69
CA ILE A 19 17.81 -6.92 16.23
C ILE A 19 17.49 -7.15 14.75
N ALA A 20 18.53 -7.40 13.93
CA ALA A 20 18.33 -7.76 12.53
C ALA A 20 17.58 -9.09 12.39
N VAL A 21 17.96 -10.14 13.13
CA VAL A 21 17.26 -11.44 13.05
C VAL A 21 15.81 -11.35 13.54
N SER A 22 15.53 -10.54 14.58
CA SER A 22 14.16 -10.40 15.11
C SER A 22 13.19 -9.70 14.15
N SER A 23 13.66 -8.71 13.38
CA SER A 23 12.82 -8.07 12.35
C SER A 23 12.54 -9.04 11.18
N HIS A 24 13.50 -9.90 10.84
CA HIS A 24 13.36 -10.86 9.75
C HIS A 24 12.34 -11.98 10.04
N ALA A 25 12.23 -12.43 11.30
CA ALA A 25 11.35 -13.54 11.68
C ALA A 25 9.85 -13.20 11.66
N ARG A 26 9.48 -11.91 11.67
CA ARG A 26 8.08 -11.49 11.93
C ARG A 26 7.24 -11.29 10.67
N PHE A 27 7.86 -11.13 9.50
CA PHE A 27 7.12 -11.09 8.24
C PHE A 27 6.56 -12.48 7.87
N SER A 28 7.09 -13.53 8.48
CA SER A 28 6.62 -14.91 8.39
C SER A 28 5.46 -15.24 9.35
N ILE A 29 4.90 -14.24 10.06
CA ILE A 29 3.70 -14.46 10.88
C ILE A 29 2.51 -14.77 9.96
N MET A 30 1.86 -15.90 10.21
CA MET A 30 0.64 -16.30 9.51
C MET A 30 -0.50 -15.31 9.79
N VAL A 31 -1.27 -14.99 8.76
CA VAL A 31 -2.44 -14.12 8.88
C VAL A 31 -3.59 -14.87 9.54
N THR A 32 -3.69 -14.75 10.86
CA THR A 32 -4.78 -15.33 11.65
C THR A 32 -5.92 -14.33 11.84
N LYS A 33 -7.08 -14.82 12.29
CA LYS A 33 -8.21 -13.95 12.69
C LYS A 33 -7.81 -12.91 13.74
N GLY A 34 -6.95 -13.29 14.68
CA GLY A 34 -6.44 -12.39 15.71
C GLY A 34 -5.60 -11.26 15.12
N VAL A 35 -4.70 -11.59 14.19
CA VAL A 35 -3.87 -10.61 13.47
C VAL A 35 -4.73 -9.64 12.66
N ILE A 36 -5.72 -10.16 11.90
CA ILE A 36 -6.67 -9.32 11.15
C ILE A 36 -7.41 -8.37 12.09
N ASN A 37 -7.90 -8.87 13.23
CA ASN A 37 -8.60 -8.04 14.21
C ASN A 37 -7.69 -6.93 14.76
N SER A 38 -6.44 -7.24 15.10
CA SER A 38 -5.48 -6.22 15.57
C SER A 38 -5.17 -5.15 14.52
N ILE A 39 -5.08 -5.53 13.24
CA ILE A 39 -4.85 -4.59 12.13
C ILE A 39 -6.11 -3.73 11.91
N CYS A 40 -7.27 -4.35 11.70
CA CYS A 40 -8.49 -3.66 11.29
C CYS A 40 -9.19 -2.87 12.40
N THR A 41 -8.76 -3.00 13.65
CA THR A 41 -9.27 -2.16 14.76
C THR A 41 -8.39 -0.94 15.04
N LYS A 42 -7.24 -0.80 14.36
CA LYS A 42 -6.25 0.25 14.60
C LYS A 42 -6.69 1.62 14.07
N ASP A 43 -7.29 1.70 12.88
CA ASP A 43 -7.97 2.90 12.38
C ASP A 43 -9.47 2.63 12.26
N LYS A 44 -10.27 3.27 13.12
CA LYS A 44 -11.73 3.13 13.15
C LYS A 44 -12.40 3.53 11.83
N ARG A 45 -11.82 4.47 11.08
CA ARG A 45 -12.38 4.94 9.80
C ARG A 45 -12.25 3.89 8.72
N LEU A 46 -11.14 3.14 8.72
CA LEU A 46 -10.84 2.09 7.74
C LEU A 46 -11.36 0.72 8.16
N SER A 47 -11.83 0.57 9.40
CA SER A 47 -12.13 -0.73 10.00
C SER A 47 -13.06 -1.61 9.17
N SER A 48 -14.19 -1.08 8.72
CA SER A 48 -15.15 -1.84 7.88
C SER A 48 -14.50 -2.31 6.58
N LEU A 49 -13.81 -1.41 5.88
CA LEU A 49 -13.14 -1.72 4.62
C LEU A 49 -12.00 -2.72 4.82
N CYS A 50 -11.23 -2.57 5.91
CA CYS A 50 -10.16 -3.48 6.26
C CYS A 50 -10.68 -4.90 6.47
N PHE A 51 -11.79 -5.08 7.21
CA PHE A 51 -12.40 -6.39 7.39
C PHE A 51 -12.96 -6.97 6.09
N GLU A 52 -13.47 -6.13 5.20
CA GLU A 52 -13.93 -6.55 3.87
C GLU A 52 -12.75 -7.05 3.01
N VAL A 53 -11.68 -6.26 2.91
CA VAL A 53 -10.49 -6.56 2.11
C VAL A 53 -9.73 -7.77 2.68
N LEU A 54 -9.61 -7.87 4.00
CA LEU A 54 -8.90 -8.95 4.69
C LEU A 54 -9.81 -10.10 5.08
N LYS A 55 -11.04 -10.15 4.57
CA LYS A 55 -11.98 -11.24 4.84
C LYS A 55 -11.28 -12.57 4.51
N PRO A 56 -11.19 -13.52 5.46
CA PRO A 56 -10.45 -14.76 5.23
C PRO A 56 -11.04 -15.56 4.05
N THR A 57 -10.36 -15.53 2.92
CA THR A 57 -10.59 -16.42 1.79
C THR A 57 -9.64 -17.63 1.89
N SER A 58 -9.86 -18.65 1.07
CA SER A 58 -8.93 -19.80 0.99
C SER A 58 -7.52 -19.40 0.56
N GLU A 59 -7.38 -18.24 -0.11
CA GLU A 59 -6.11 -17.64 -0.50
C GLU A 59 -5.47 -16.89 0.68
N ILE A 60 -6.18 -15.91 1.26
CA ILE A 60 -5.64 -15.06 2.35
C ILE A 60 -5.28 -15.89 3.58
N ALA A 61 -6.06 -16.92 3.91
CA ALA A 61 -5.83 -17.76 5.09
C ALA A 61 -4.51 -18.55 5.06
N LYS A 62 -3.85 -18.63 3.89
CA LYS A 62 -2.57 -19.33 3.72
C LYS A 62 -1.37 -18.38 3.67
N LEU A 63 -1.61 -17.07 3.71
CA LEU A 63 -0.55 -16.08 3.60
C LEU A 63 0.05 -15.78 4.98
N ASP A 64 1.37 -15.59 4.99
CA ASP A 64 2.01 -14.79 6.03
C ASP A 64 1.83 -13.30 5.71
N LEU A 65 2.30 -12.42 6.61
CA LEU A 65 2.21 -10.98 6.38
C LEU A 65 2.92 -10.56 5.09
N PHE A 66 3.98 -11.26 4.68
CA PHE A 66 4.75 -10.94 3.48
C PHE A 66 3.91 -11.21 2.24
N GLY A 67 3.35 -12.41 2.19
CA GLY A 67 2.41 -12.84 1.17
C GLY A 67 1.19 -11.92 1.13
N LEU A 68 0.68 -11.50 2.28
CA LEU A 68 -0.46 -10.57 2.36
C LEU A 68 -0.13 -9.20 1.79
N THR A 69 0.98 -8.58 2.18
CA THR A 69 1.41 -7.28 1.62
C THR A 69 1.58 -7.39 0.11
N LYS A 70 2.26 -8.43 -0.38
CA LYS A 70 2.42 -8.69 -1.82
C LYS A 70 1.07 -8.85 -2.52
N TYR A 71 0.15 -9.60 -1.92
CA TYR A 71 -1.20 -9.80 -2.46
C TYR A 71 -1.95 -8.47 -2.58
N LEU A 72 -1.90 -7.62 -1.55
CA LEU A 72 -2.60 -6.33 -1.53
C LEU A 72 -2.01 -5.34 -2.54
N ILE A 73 -0.69 -5.28 -2.71
CA ILE A 73 -0.05 -4.43 -3.74
C ILE A 73 -0.51 -4.87 -5.14
N ASN A 74 -0.57 -6.18 -5.41
CA ASN A 74 -1.08 -6.69 -6.67
C ASN A 74 -2.58 -6.43 -6.86
N TYR A 75 -3.36 -6.54 -5.79
CA TYR A 75 -4.78 -6.20 -5.81
C TYR A 75 -5.02 -4.71 -6.12
N GLN A 76 -4.24 -3.82 -5.49
CA GLN A 76 -4.28 -2.39 -5.80
C GLN A 76 -3.86 -2.10 -7.24
N SER A 77 -2.79 -2.74 -7.73
CA SER A 77 -2.31 -2.59 -9.11
C SER A 77 -3.35 -2.99 -10.16
N ARG A 78 -4.16 -4.03 -9.89
CA ARG A 78 -5.30 -4.40 -10.74
C ARG A 78 -6.37 -3.31 -10.76
N ASN A 79 -6.76 -2.80 -9.58
CA ASN A 79 -7.76 -1.73 -9.47
C ASN A 79 -7.30 -0.43 -10.16
N LEU A 80 -6.02 -0.08 -10.02
CA LEU A 80 -5.38 1.03 -10.74
C LEU A 80 -5.47 0.81 -12.25
N SER A 81 -4.97 -0.34 -12.74
CA SER A 81 -4.96 -0.66 -14.18
C SER A 81 -6.36 -0.65 -14.79
N ASP A 82 -7.34 -1.23 -14.12
CA ASP A 82 -8.71 -1.34 -14.62
C ASP A 82 -9.41 0.02 -14.63
N THR A 83 -9.15 0.87 -13.64
CA THR A 83 -9.73 2.22 -13.62
C THR A 83 -9.02 3.15 -14.60
N MET A 84 -7.71 3.02 -14.78
CA MET A 84 -6.97 3.76 -15.82
C MET A 84 -7.48 3.42 -17.22
N LYS A 85 -7.84 2.16 -17.50
CA LYS A 85 -8.51 1.80 -18.77
C LYS A 85 -9.84 2.52 -18.95
N GLN A 86 -10.63 2.65 -17.88
CA GLN A 86 -11.90 3.39 -17.92
C GLN A 86 -11.68 4.88 -18.18
N LEU A 87 -10.68 5.48 -17.53
CA LEU A 87 -10.30 6.88 -17.77
C LEU A 87 -9.89 7.11 -19.22
N LYS A 88 -9.06 6.22 -19.80
CA LYS A 88 -8.68 6.28 -21.22
C LYS A 88 -9.90 6.24 -22.13
N LEU A 89 -10.81 5.29 -21.91
CA LEU A 89 -12.05 5.21 -22.66
C LEU A 89 -12.90 6.49 -22.54
N PHE A 90 -12.95 7.13 -21.38
CA PHE A 90 -13.71 8.38 -21.22
C PHE A 90 -13.02 9.59 -21.85
N ALA A 91 -11.68 9.64 -21.80
CA ALA A 91 -10.89 10.66 -22.50
C ALA A 91 -11.12 10.57 -24.02
N ASP A 92 -11.02 9.37 -24.58
CA ASP A 92 -11.16 9.14 -26.04
C ASP A 92 -12.57 9.47 -26.56
N ASN A 93 -13.60 9.37 -25.71
CA ASN A 93 -15.00 9.54 -26.09
C ASN A 93 -15.58 10.93 -25.82
N THR A 94 -14.85 11.83 -25.14
CA THR A 94 -15.36 13.17 -24.83
C THR A 94 -14.93 14.18 -25.90
N THR A 95 -15.85 15.07 -26.27
CA THR A 95 -15.56 16.22 -27.14
C THR A 95 -15.23 17.49 -26.36
N ASP A 96 -15.47 17.50 -25.04
CA ASP A 96 -15.16 18.65 -24.19
C ASP A 96 -13.67 18.63 -23.82
N PHE A 97 -12.93 19.62 -24.31
CA PHE A 97 -11.48 19.72 -24.14
C PHE A 97 -11.07 19.73 -22.65
N ARG A 98 -11.83 20.42 -21.81
CA ARG A 98 -11.52 20.50 -20.37
C ARG A 98 -11.69 19.13 -19.70
N THR A 99 -12.76 18.43 -20.00
CA THR A 99 -13.03 17.07 -19.51
C THR A 99 -11.97 16.09 -20.01
N HIS A 100 -11.60 16.17 -21.29
CA HIS A 100 -10.52 15.36 -21.86
C HIS A 100 -9.21 15.56 -21.09
N ASN A 101 -8.83 16.83 -20.88
CA ASN A 101 -7.62 17.16 -20.14
C ASN A 101 -7.66 16.61 -18.71
N MET A 102 -8.81 16.73 -18.02
CA MET A 102 -8.94 16.21 -16.66
C MET A 102 -8.81 14.69 -16.58
N TYR A 103 -9.40 13.95 -17.52
CA TYR A 103 -9.19 12.49 -17.59
C TYR A 103 -7.74 12.14 -17.93
N THR A 104 -7.08 12.91 -18.79
CA THR A 104 -5.67 12.72 -19.13
C THR A 104 -4.76 12.94 -17.92
N THR A 105 -4.96 14.01 -17.15
CA THR A 105 -4.23 14.23 -15.89
C THR A 105 -4.45 13.10 -14.90
N CYS A 106 -5.70 12.63 -14.73
CA CYS A 106 -5.97 11.45 -13.92
C CYS A 106 -5.23 10.19 -14.43
N ILE A 107 -5.06 10.01 -15.74
CA ILE A 107 -4.31 8.87 -16.28
C ILE A 107 -2.84 8.94 -15.85
N GLU A 108 -2.24 10.14 -15.80
CA GLU A 108 -0.88 10.37 -15.33
C GLU A 108 -0.74 10.05 -13.83
N ASP A 109 -1.70 10.48 -13.01
CA ASP A 109 -1.75 10.14 -11.57
C ASP A 109 -1.84 8.61 -11.36
N TYR A 110 -2.65 7.92 -12.17
CA TYR A 110 -2.77 6.46 -12.12
C TYR A 110 -1.49 5.74 -12.57
N ASP A 111 -0.78 6.27 -13.57
CA ASP A 111 0.51 5.73 -14.02
C ASP A 111 1.58 5.90 -12.93
N SER A 112 1.62 7.06 -12.28
CA SER A 112 2.48 7.33 -11.11
C SER A 112 2.17 6.38 -9.95
N ALA A 113 0.90 6.13 -9.66
CA ALA A 113 0.49 5.15 -8.65
C ALA A 113 0.89 3.71 -9.00
N LEU A 114 0.81 3.32 -10.28
CA LEU A 114 1.31 2.01 -10.74
C LEU A 114 2.83 1.90 -10.60
N TYR A 115 3.55 2.97 -10.91
CA TYR A 115 4.98 3.07 -10.69
C TYR A 115 5.32 2.85 -9.21
N TYR A 116 4.63 3.54 -8.29
CA TYR A 116 4.84 3.32 -6.86
C TYR A 116 4.62 1.85 -6.47
N ASN A 117 3.56 1.21 -6.94
CA ASN A 117 3.31 -0.20 -6.64
C ASN A 117 4.37 -1.15 -7.21
N GLN A 118 4.89 -0.88 -8.41
CA GLN A 118 5.99 -1.65 -8.97
C GLN A 118 7.23 -1.56 -8.07
N TYR A 119 7.55 -0.38 -7.54
CA TYR A 119 8.67 -0.20 -6.62
C TYR A 119 8.38 -0.76 -5.22
N SER A 120 7.14 -0.67 -4.72
CA SER A 120 6.72 -1.36 -3.49
C SER A 120 7.02 -2.86 -3.55
N LEU A 121 6.80 -3.51 -4.69
CA LEU A 121 7.15 -4.93 -4.85
C LEU A 121 8.67 -5.18 -4.79
N LYS A 122 9.48 -4.28 -5.34
CA LYS A 122 10.95 -4.35 -5.27
C LYS A 122 11.45 -4.14 -3.84
N ASP A 123 10.92 -3.13 -3.17
CA ASP A 123 11.29 -2.76 -1.81
C ASP A 123 10.87 -3.88 -0.83
N LEU A 124 9.67 -4.44 -1.00
CA LEU A 124 9.22 -5.62 -0.25
C LEU A 124 10.17 -6.81 -0.46
N ALA A 125 10.55 -7.12 -1.70
CA ALA A 125 11.48 -8.22 -1.99
C ALA A 125 12.88 -7.98 -1.40
N ALA A 126 13.34 -6.73 -1.38
CA ALA A 126 14.59 -6.30 -0.77
C ALA A 126 14.51 -6.18 0.77
N LYS A 127 13.32 -6.32 1.35
CA LYS A 127 13.03 -6.06 2.78
C LYS A 127 13.36 -4.61 3.20
N ASP A 128 13.31 -3.68 2.24
CA ASP A 128 13.42 -2.25 2.49
C ASP A 128 12.04 -1.72 2.92
N TYR A 129 11.76 -1.82 4.22
CA TYR A 129 10.45 -1.43 4.75
C TYR A 129 10.23 0.08 4.79
N ASP A 130 11.30 0.88 4.85
CA ASP A 130 11.21 2.33 4.79
C ASP A 130 10.90 2.79 3.35
N GLY A 131 11.57 2.19 2.35
CA GLY A 131 11.23 2.33 0.95
C GLY A 131 9.78 1.91 0.68
N LEU A 132 9.40 0.71 1.12
CA LEU A 132 8.04 0.19 0.98
C LEU A 132 6.99 1.12 1.59
N ASN A 133 7.22 1.63 2.81
CA ASN A 133 6.35 2.59 3.49
C ASN A 133 6.18 3.87 2.64
N THR A 134 7.29 4.39 2.14
CA THR A 134 7.31 5.59 1.30
C THR A 134 6.52 5.36 0.00
N ARG A 135 6.72 4.23 -0.68
CA ARG A 135 6.06 3.93 -1.96
C ARG A 135 4.55 3.69 -1.79
N ILE A 136 4.14 2.90 -0.80
CA ILE A 136 2.71 2.70 -0.51
C ILE A 136 2.04 4.03 -0.16
N GLY A 137 2.71 4.87 0.65
CA GLY A 137 2.24 6.19 1.01
C GLY A 137 2.11 7.15 -0.18
N GLY A 138 2.94 6.99 -1.21
CA GLY A 138 2.91 7.79 -2.44
C GLY A 138 1.65 7.61 -3.29
N VAL A 139 0.96 6.47 -3.21
CA VAL A 139 -0.25 6.21 -4.01
C VAL A 139 -1.44 7.08 -3.58
N GLY A 140 -1.57 7.38 -2.29
CA GLY A 140 -2.70 8.15 -1.75
C GLY A 140 -2.80 9.57 -2.33
N PRO A 141 -1.71 10.36 -2.34
CA PRO A 141 -1.67 11.68 -2.98
C PRO A 141 -2.08 11.68 -4.46
N GLU A 142 -1.61 10.72 -5.26
CA GLU A 142 -1.99 10.61 -6.68
C GLU A 142 -3.50 10.39 -6.82
N MET A 143 -4.07 9.50 -6.01
CA MET A 143 -5.51 9.22 -6.04
C MET A 143 -6.34 10.42 -5.55
N TYR A 144 -5.82 11.18 -4.58
CA TYR A 144 -6.46 12.40 -4.12
C TYR A 144 -6.46 13.48 -5.21
N ALA A 145 -5.33 13.71 -5.88
CA ALA A 145 -5.22 14.68 -6.97
C ALA A 145 -6.22 14.39 -8.09
N CYS A 146 -6.28 13.14 -8.56
CA CYS A 146 -7.27 12.75 -9.56
C CYS A 146 -8.71 12.91 -9.04
N SER A 147 -9.01 12.45 -7.82
CA SER A 147 -10.34 12.56 -7.22
C SER A 147 -10.83 14.00 -7.15
N ASP A 148 -9.97 14.93 -6.73
CA ASP A 148 -10.25 16.37 -6.66
C ASP A 148 -10.48 16.96 -8.06
N GLY A 149 -9.61 16.62 -9.02
CA GLY A 149 -9.76 17.04 -10.42
C GLY A 149 -11.11 16.61 -11.02
N LEU A 150 -11.54 15.38 -10.75
CA LEU A 150 -12.82 14.83 -11.22
C LEU A 150 -14.05 15.57 -10.69
N LEU A 151 -13.97 16.28 -9.56
CA LEU A 151 -15.09 17.11 -9.07
C LEU A 151 -15.43 18.28 -10.01
N THR A 152 -14.47 18.68 -10.85
CA THR A 152 -14.64 19.75 -11.83
C THR A 152 -15.31 19.29 -13.12
N VAL A 153 -15.37 17.99 -13.38
CA VAL A 153 -16.00 17.39 -14.58
C VAL A 153 -17.53 17.40 -14.44
N LYS A 154 -18.23 17.63 -15.56
CA LYS A 154 -19.70 17.64 -15.62
C LYS A 154 -20.22 16.65 -16.66
N PRO A 155 -21.14 15.73 -16.28
CA PRO A 155 -21.60 15.47 -14.91
C PRO A 155 -20.49 14.89 -14.03
N ILE A 156 -20.61 15.06 -12.71
CA ILE A 156 -19.60 14.59 -11.75
C ILE A 156 -19.51 13.05 -11.82
N PRO A 157 -18.35 12.47 -12.15
CA PRO A 157 -18.19 11.03 -12.31
C PRO A 157 -17.99 10.34 -10.96
N GLN A 158 -19.07 10.25 -10.17
CA GLN A 158 -19.07 9.71 -8.81
C GLN A 158 -18.46 8.30 -8.69
N LEU A 159 -18.60 7.47 -9.71
CA LEU A 159 -18.02 6.13 -9.72
C LEU A 159 -16.48 6.15 -9.75
N LEU A 160 -15.88 7.07 -10.51
CA LEU A 160 -14.42 7.21 -10.59
C LEU A 160 -13.85 7.77 -9.28
N ILE A 161 -14.52 8.77 -8.70
CA ILE A 161 -14.16 9.33 -7.40
C ILE A 161 -14.15 8.24 -6.32
N LYS A 162 -15.18 7.39 -6.27
CA LYS A 162 -15.24 6.25 -5.35
C LYS A 162 -14.08 5.28 -5.55
N LYS A 163 -13.65 5.04 -6.80
CA LYS A 163 -12.51 4.17 -7.11
C LYS A 163 -11.18 4.77 -6.63
N CYS A 164 -10.97 6.07 -6.84
CA CYS A 164 -9.79 6.77 -6.30
C CYS A 164 -9.74 6.65 -4.76
N ASN A 165 -10.85 6.92 -4.09
CA ASN A 165 -10.93 6.84 -2.63
C ASN A 165 -10.66 5.41 -2.13
N PHE A 166 -11.27 4.40 -2.76
CA PHE A 166 -11.04 3.00 -2.42
C PHE A 166 -9.55 2.61 -2.56
N ILE A 167 -8.88 3.04 -3.64
CA ILE A 167 -7.46 2.77 -3.85
C ILE A 167 -6.61 3.46 -2.78
N SER A 168 -6.93 4.71 -2.42
CA SER A 168 -6.23 5.45 -1.36
C SER A 168 -6.43 4.82 0.02
N ASP A 169 -7.65 4.39 0.34
CA ASP A 169 -7.96 3.70 1.59
C ASP A 169 -7.24 2.34 1.66
N LEU A 170 -7.10 1.64 0.52
CA LEU A 170 -6.33 0.41 0.43
C LEU A 170 -4.84 0.65 0.72
N SER A 171 -4.25 1.75 0.24
CA SER A 171 -2.89 2.16 0.64
C SER A 171 -2.80 2.38 2.14
N SER A 172 -3.77 3.08 2.72
CA SER A 172 -3.80 3.34 4.16
C SER A 172 -3.88 2.06 4.99
N ILE A 173 -4.69 1.07 4.56
CA ILE A 173 -4.72 -0.26 5.18
C ILE A 173 -3.36 -0.95 5.09
N MET A 174 -2.68 -0.90 3.94
CA MET A 174 -1.36 -1.49 3.78
C MET A 174 -0.30 -0.83 4.68
N LEU A 175 -0.37 0.49 4.88
CA LEU A 175 0.49 1.20 5.84
C LEU A 175 0.23 0.74 7.28
N VAL A 176 -1.02 0.51 7.66
CA VAL A 176 -1.37 -0.04 8.99
C VAL A 176 -0.79 -1.44 9.18
N ILE A 177 -0.83 -2.29 8.14
CA ILE A 177 -0.22 -3.63 8.16
C ILE A 177 1.30 -3.51 8.34
N LEU A 178 1.94 -2.61 7.60
CA LEU A 178 3.38 -2.38 7.69
C LEU A 178 3.77 -1.84 9.07
N GLU A 179 2.98 -0.92 9.61
CA GLU A 179 3.19 -0.38 10.96
C GLU A 179 3.00 -1.45 12.04
N TYR A 180 2.00 -2.33 11.90
CA TYR A 180 1.81 -3.48 12.78
C TYR A 180 3.05 -4.39 12.79
N PHE A 181 3.72 -4.53 11.65
CA PHE A 181 4.98 -5.24 11.55
C PHE A 181 6.15 -4.46 12.19
N ILE A 182 6.36 -3.19 11.82
CA ILE A 182 7.52 -2.38 12.25
C ILE A 182 7.48 -2.06 13.75
N ARG A 183 6.32 -1.62 14.29
CA ARG A 183 6.23 -1.11 15.68
C ARG A 183 6.09 -2.18 16.74
N ASN A 184 5.77 -3.42 16.38
CA ASN A 184 5.81 -4.51 17.36
C ASN A 184 7.24 -4.95 17.69
N ASN A 185 8.29 -4.30 17.15
CA ASN A 185 9.73 -4.46 17.47
C ASN A 185 10.02 -4.64 18.96
#